data_AF-A0A2J4P306-F1
#
_entry.id   AF-A0A2J4P306-F1
#
_cell.length_a   1.000
_cell.length_b   1.000
_cell.length_c   1.000
_cell.angle_alpha   90.00
_cell.angle_beta   90.00
_cell.angle_gamma   90.00
#
_symmetry.space_group_name_H-M   'P 1'
#
loop_
_entity.id
_entity.type
_entity.pdbx_description
1 polymer ?
#
loop_
_entity_poly.entity_id
_entity_poly.type
_entity_poly.pdbx_seq_one_letter_code
_entity_poly.pdbx_strand_id
1 'polypeptide(L)'
;LALAGFRQEDLDIQLEGTRLTVKGAPQQPEKETKWLHQGLVNQAFSLSFTLAENMEVSGATFTNGLLHIDLTRNEPEQIAPQRIAISERPALDS
;
A
#
# COMPACT_ATOMS: atom_id res chain seq x y z
N LEU A 1 -0.11 -2.47 -11.10
CA LEU A 1 0.04 -3.93 -11.31
C LEU A 1 -0.95 -4.38 -12.37
N ALA A 2 -0.52 -5.17 -13.36
CA ALA A 2 -1.42 -5.74 -14.36
C ALA A 2 -1.99 -7.07 -13.87
N LEU A 3 -3.29 -7.10 -13.65
CA LEU A 3 -4.06 -8.21 -13.07
C LEU A 3 -5.32 -8.45 -13.92
N ALA A 4 -5.16 -8.42 -15.25
CA ALA A 4 -6.24 -8.69 -16.18
C ALA A 4 -6.82 -10.10 -15.91
N GLY A 5 -8.14 -10.21 -15.91
CA GLY A 5 -8.84 -11.46 -15.61
C GLY A 5 -9.20 -11.69 -14.14
N PHE A 6 -8.76 -10.81 -13.24
CA PHE A 6 -9.27 -10.75 -11.86
C PHE A 6 -10.40 -9.72 -11.75
N ARG A 7 -11.35 -9.99 -10.86
CA ARG A 7 -12.33 -8.99 -10.41
C ARG A 7 -11.85 -8.36 -9.12
N GLN A 8 -12.43 -7.21 -8.76
CA GLN A 8 -12.07 -6.54 -7.52
C GLN A 8 -12.34 -7.44 -6.30
N GLU A 9 -13.43 -8.24 -6.31
CA GLU A 9 -13.73 -9.18 -5.23
C GLU A 9 -12.73 -10.35 -5.10
N ASP A 10 -11.90 -10.59 -6.13
CA ASP A 10 -10.88 -11.65 -6.12
C ASP A 10 -9.54 -11.17 -5.52
N LEU A 11 -9.43 -9.87 -5.23
CA LEU A 11 -8.19 -9.22 -4.80
C LEU A 11 -8.24 -8.84 -3.32
N ASP A 12 -7.14 -9.10 -2.62
CA ASP A 12 -6.93 -8.70 -1.22
C ASP A 12 -5.64 -7.88 -1.12
N ILE A 13 -5.71 -6.74 -0.45
CA ILE A 13 -4.59 -5.82 -0.29
C ILE A 13 -4.46 -5.49 1.20
N GLN A 14 -3.31 -5.80 1.77
CA GLN A 14 -3.05 -5.66 3.20
C GLN A 14 -1.71 -4.97 3.44
N LEU A 15 -1.69 -4.07 4.42
CA LEU A 15 -0.47 -3.42 4.91
C LEU A 15 -0.27 -3.81 6.38
N GLU A 16 0.83 -4.52 6.65
CA GLU A 16 1.25 -4.89 8.01
C GLU A 16 2.61 -4.25 8.30
N GLY A 17 2.63 -3.22 9.14
CA GLY A 17 3.83 -2.39 9.32
C GLY A 17 4.27 -1.76 7.99
N THR A 18 5.46 -2.11 7.51
CA THR A 18 5.98 -1.66 6.21
C THR A 18 5.77 -2.68 5.08
N ARG A 19 5.14 -3.83 5.35
CA ARG A 19 4.93 -4.90 4.38
C ARG A 19 3.56 -4.73 3.70
N LEU A 20 3.58 -4.24 2.47
CA LEU A 20 2.39 -4.21 1.61
C LEU A 20 2.29 -5.54 0.84
N THR A 21 1.18 -6.24 0.97
CA THR A 21 0.92 -7.51 0.28
C THR A 21 -0.34 -7.41 -0.56
N VAL A 22 -0.24 -7.85 -1.81
CA VAL A 22 -1.33 -7.94 -2.77
C VAL A 22 -1.51 -9.41 -3.13
N LYS A 23 -2.68 -9.95 -2.86
CA LYS A 23 -3.07 -11.33 -3.21
C LYS A 23 -4.21 -11.28 -4.20
N GLY A 24 -4.24 -12.28 -5.08
CA GLY A 24 -5.40 -12.53 -5.92
C GLY A 24 -5.67 -14.02 -5.97
N ALA A 25 -6.93 -14.40 -5.82
CA ALA A 25 -7.37 -15.78 -5.96
C ALA A 25 -8.63 -15.80 -6.85
N PRO A 26 -8.54 -16.30 -8.08
CA PRO A 26 -9.70 -16.35 -8.95
C PRO A 26 -10.72 -17.34 -8.38
N GLN A 27 -12.00 -16.96 -8.42
CA GLN A 27 -13.09 -17.89 -8.12
C GLN A 27 -13.00 -19.14 -9.01
N GLN A 28 -13.12 -20.33 -8.41
CA GLN A 28 -13.23 -21.55 -9.21
C GLN A 28 -14.56 -21.53 -9.96
N PRO A 29 -14.56 -21.82 -11.27
CA PRO A 29 -15.80 -21.92 -12.02
C PRO A 29 -16.62 -23.11 -11.52
N GLU A 30 -17.92 -22.91 -11.27
CA GLU A 30 -18.86 -23.96 -10.84
C GLU A 30 -19.02 -25.09 -11.86
N LYS A 31 -18.66 -24.83 -13.12
CA LYS A 31 -18.70 -25.81 -14.21
C LYS A 31 -17.38 -25.83 -14.96
N GLU A 32 -16.92 -27.04 -15.22
CA GLU A 32 -15.72 -27.28 -16.01
C GLU A 32 -15.96 -26.85 -17.46
N THR A 33 -15.29 -25.78 -17.87
CA THR A 33 -15.39 -25.26 -19.24
C THR A 33 -14.36 -25.98 -20.11
N LYS A 34 -14.81 -26.51 -21.25
CA LYS A 34 -13.94 -27.22 -22.19
C LYS A 34 -13.31 -26.23 -23.16
N TRP A 35 -12.00 -26.09 -23.11
CA TRP A 35 -11.23 -25.19 -23.98
C TRP A 35 -10.60 -25.97 -25.13
N LEU A 36 -10.62 -25.40 -26.34
CA LEU A 36 -9.81 -25.92 -27.47
C LEU A 36 -8.33 -25.57 -27.30
N HIS A 37 -8.05 -24.35 -26.81
CA HIS A 37 -6.73 -23.89 -26.42
C HIS A 37 -6.88 -22.78 -25.37
N GLN A 38 -6.05 -22.82 -24.33
CA GLN A 38 -6.05 -21.83 -23.25
C GLN A 38 -4.63 -21.27 -23.07
N GLY A 39 -4.35 -20.15 -23.75
CA GLY A 39 -3.03 -19.50 -23.71
C GLY A 39 -2.80 -18.59 -22.50
N LEU A 40 -3.85 -18.32 -21.72
CA LEU A 40 -3.81 -17.51 -20.50
C LEU A 40 -4.58 -18.22 -19.40
N VAL A 41 -3.94 -18.35 -18.24
CA VAL A 41 -4.52 -18.98 -17.05
C VAL A 41 -4.45 -17.99 -15.91
N ASN A 42 -5.59 -17.75 -15.26
CA ASN A 42 -5.62 -16.97 -14.03
C ASN A 42 -5.34 -17.95 -12.89
N GLN A 43 -4.20 -17.76 -12.23
CA GLN A 43 -3.77 -18.55 -11.09
C GLN A 43 -3.68 -17.66 -9.86
N ALA A 44 -3.88 -18.24 -8.68
CA ALA A 44 -3.70 -17.51 -7.44
C ALA A 44 -2.26 -16.96 -7.34
N PHE A 45 -2.11 -15.77 -6.79
CA PHE A 45 -0.82 -15.12 -6.60
C PHE A 45 -0.74 -14.38 -5.27
N SER A 46 0.49 -14.14 -4.83
CA SER A 46 0.81 -13.23 -3.71
C SER A 46 2.08 -12.45 -4.06
N LEU A 47 1.98 -11.13 -4.05
CA LEU A 47 3.09 -10.21 -4.27
C LEU A 47 3.27 -9.35 -3.02
N SER A 48 4.50 -9.22 -2.56
CA SER A 48 4.82 -8.43 -1.38
C SER A 48 5.89 -7.39 -1.68
N PHE A 49 5.69 -6.19 -1.14
CA PHE A 49 6.57 -5.04 -1.26
C PHE A 49 6.98 -4.57 0.14
N THR A 50 8.19 -4.03 0.29
CA THR A 50 8.60 -3.33 1.52
C THR A 50 8.49 -1.83 1.24
N LEU A 51 7.65 -1.13 1.97
CA LEU A 51 7.57 0.32 1.96
C LEU A 51 8.68 0.92 2.83
N ALA A 52 9.12 2.13 2.52
CA ALA A 52 9.98 2.88 3.42
C ALA A 52 9.17 3.35 4.64
N GLU A 53 9.85 3.63 5.76
CA GLU A 53 9.19 4.03 7.01
C GLU A 53 8.36 5.30 6.91
N ASN A 54 8.74 6.21 6.00
CA ASN A 54 8.05 7.46 5.76
C ASN A 54 7.02 7.38 4.62
N MET A 55 6.63 6.18 4.19
CA MET A 55 5.64 5.97 3.15
C MET A 55 4.34 5.42 3.73
N GLU A 56 3.23 5.99 3.30
CA GLU A 56 1.89 5.61 3.69
C GLU A 56 1.05 5.32 2.44
N VAL A 57 0.12 4.37 2.55
CA VAL A 57 -0.84 4.09 1.47
C VAL A 57 -1.99 5.08 1.60
N SER A 58 -2.20 5.90 0.57
CA SER A 58 -3.27 6.90 0.55
C SER A 58 -4.53 6.41 -0.16
N GLY A 59 -4.42 5.39 -1.02
CA GLY A 59 -5.55 4.83 -1.74
C GLY A 59 -5.19 3.63 -2.61
N ALA A 60 -6.22 2.96 -3.13
CA ALA A 60 -6.07 1.92 -4.14
C ALA A 60 -7.25 1.98 -5.11
N THR A 61 -6.98 1.83 -6.40
CA THR A 61 -8.01 1.81 -7.45
C THR A 61 -7.76 0.65 -8.42
N PHE A 62 -8.83 -0.02 -8.85
CA PHE A 62 -8.74 -1.13 -9.81
C PHE A 62 -9.65 -0.86 -11.00
N THR A 63 -9.06 -0.64 -12.16
CA THR A 63 -9.78 -0.28 -13.38
C THR A 63 -9.16 -0.99 -14.58
N ASN A 64 -9.98 -1.61 -15.43
CA ASN A 64 -9.54 -2.26 -16.68
C ASN A 64 -8.40 -3.28 -16.49
N GLY A 65 -8.42 -4.04 -15.39
CA GLY A 65 -7.39 -5.03 -15.09
C GLY A 65 -6.07 -4.44 -14.56
N LEU A 66 -6.05 -3.16 -14.19
CA LEU A 66 -4.90 -2.50 -13.60
C LEU A 66 -5.21 -2.09 -12.17
N LEU A 67 -4.38 -2.56 -11.23
CA LEU A 67 -4.40 -2.11 -9.84
C LEU A 67 -3.37 -1.01 -9.65
N HIS A 68 -3.83 0.17 -9.25
CA HIS A 68 -3.02 1.29 -8.80
C HIS A 68 -3.08 1.37 -7.27
N ILE A 69 -1.92 1.57 -6.65
CA ILE A 69 -1.80 1.78 -5.21
C ILE A 69 -1.08 3.11 -5.05
N ASP A 70 -1.75 4.07 -4.42
CA ASP A 70 -1.25 5.41 -4.23
C ASP A 70 -0.45 5.46 -2.93
N LEU A 71 0.78 5.97 -3.02
CA LEU A 71 1.71 6.06 -1.90
C LEU A 71 2.08 7.53 -1.67
N THR A 72 1.89 8.00 -0.46
CA THR A 72 2.32 9.33 -0.02
C THR A 72 3.56 9.21 0.84
N ARG A 73 4.49 10.14 0.66
CA ARG A 73 5.68 10.25 1.49
C ARG A 73 5.46 11.34 2.53
N ASN A 74 5.51 10.98 3.81
CA ASN A 74 5.43 11.90 4.90
C ASN A 74 6.85 12.28 5.35
N GLU A 75 7.44 13.30 4.71
CA GLU A 75 8.69 13.89 5.22
C GLU A 75 8.33 14.98 6.22
N PRO A 76 8.82 14.91 7.47
CA PRO A 76 8.55 15.97 8.42
C PRO A 76 9.08 17.29 7.85
N GLU A 77 8.22 18.31 7.82
CA GLU A 77 8.63 19.68 7.52
C GLU A 77 9.80 20.02 8.45
N GLN A 78 10.93 20.43 7.86
CA GLN A 78 12.09 20.82 8.65
C GLN A 78 11.71 22.04 9.49
N ILE A 79 11.43 21.81 10.77
CA ILE A 79 11.15 22.89 11.71
C ILE A 79 12.43 23.74 11.76
N ALA A 80 12.31 24.99 11.31
CA ALA A 80 13.42 25.92 11.36
C ALA A 80 13.92 26.01 12.81
N PRO A 81 15.24 25.97 13.04
CA PRO A 81 15.80 26.02 14.39
C PRO A 81 15.31 27.30 15.09
N GLN A 82 14.64 27.14 16.23
CA GLN A 82 14.21 28.28 17.06
C GLN A 82 15.33 28.73 17.98
N ARG A 83 15.53 30.04 18.06
CA ARG A 83 16.45 30.65 19.01
C ARG A 83 15.79 30.70 20.39
N ILE A 84 16.40 30.05 21.38
CA ILE A 84 16.00 30.17 22.79
C ILE A 84 16.69 31.40 23.41
N ALA A 85 15.93 32.29 24.03
CA ALA A 85 16.48 33.42 24.79
C ALA A 85 16.98 32.94 26.16
N ILE A 86 18.21 33.30 26.54
CA ILE A 86 18.74 33.04 27.89
C ILE A 86 18.32 34.21 28.78
N SER A 87 17.57 33.91 29.84
CA SER A 87 17.10 34.89 30.84
C SER A 87 17.65 34.52 32.22
N GLU A 88 17.95 35.51 33.05
CA GLU A 88 18.32 35.26 34.44
C GLU A 88 17.09 34.76 35.22
N ARG A 89 17.26 33.69 36.00
CA ARG A 89 16.26 33.30 36.98
C ARG A 89 16.27 34.34 38.09
N PRO A 90 15.15 34.99 38.43
CA PRO A 90 15.10 35.83 39.62
C PRO A 90 15.46 34.94 40.80
N ALA A 91 16.52 35.29 41.53
CA ALA A 91 16.77 34.69 42.82
C ALA A 91 15.57 35.03 43.70
N LEU A 92 14.98 34.00 44.32
CA LEU A 92 13.91 34.17 45.29
C LEU A 92 14.53 34.85 46.52
N ASP A 93 14.41 36.18 46.61
CA ASP A 93 14.79 36.92 47.81
C ASP A 93 13.99 36.35 49.00
N SER A 94 14.71 35.79 49.97
CA SER A 94 14.19 35.23 51.23
C SER A 94 14.53 36.15 52.39
#